data_AF-A0A832U2U4-F1
#
_entry.id   AF-A0A832U2U4-F1
#
_cell.length_a   1.000
_cell.length_b   1.000
_cell.length_c   1.000
_cell.angle_alpha   90.00
_cell.angle_beta   90.00
_cell.angle_gamma   90.00
#
_symmetry.space_group_name_H-M   'P 1'
#
loop_
_entity.id
_entity.type
_entity.pdbx_description
1 polymer ?
#
loop_
_entity_poly.entity_id
_entity_poly.type
_entity_poly.pdbx_seq_one_letter_code
_entity_poly.pdbx_strand_id
1 'polypeptide(L)'
;MFDKEKRKTAKVSDKVIGEGKVVRNGEILLEIKNSDLEWEVLQEPLIIEEIIPNECIPKNSVRIVVDRTDSYQIQATLTAIEERGLLTTETNTKCYTRLYETSPGEHIEPFDIEGRDQYGSKIELKECYVTHISSQENNSENSKKVVTFNIIVHEINIDKNSGYDASCLSEWYLNGPDKEVIFPKKTLRLHKDSDKIERKRVPIDITHNKAIELIIQNIGSSEMSNDFALVTLDDIKFIIARVPTHFDPKWSRNICIEYRKEFGLIPDREKREAISEIVSFVLGTQLLNVGFTEYNNEGQTLAYFAKPSWGGAYSRSACENIPLSPFNLGIKSTKINEGKIEELLCDLVPKYLNKRDKLGLKEALWRYWISRDTPLGTNLPVLSSSLELIMNKWFKSENSKSNGFWIPNEDFEDMIKESLSVAEKKIDEYIENKIKSLGPENSDSLKAQEIGELKKPIVNSICHSNGMSISKQYLAFFKEIGLESGTVEDKAIKARHAMAHGNKMDVKEFEKMQVYTRAYQTLFHRVFLKVLGYEGRHIDRSVIGFPEKNVNLPLGKINKLNVETPALISKK
;
A
#
# COMPACT_ATOMS: atom_id res chain seq x y z
N MET A 1 -47.87 44.76 50.28
CA MET A 1 -47.89 46.10 49.64
C MET A 1 -46.93 46.01 48.47
N PHE A 2 -47.42 46.31 47.26
CA PHE A 2 -46.78 46.19 45.94
C PHE A 2 -46.54 44.77 45.40
N ASP A 3 -46.72 44.48 44.11
CA ASP A 3 -47.66 44.96 43.09
C ASP A 3 -47.60 43.92 41.96
N LYS A 4 -48.73 43.67 41.30
CA LYS A 4 -48.82 42.86 40.09
C LYS A 4 -48.73 43.82 38.90
N GLU A 5 -47.94 43.54 37.87
CA GLU A 5 -48.49 43.49 36.50
C GLU A 5 -47.54 42.92 35.42
N LYS A 6 -48.07 41.87 34.77
CA LYS A 6 -48.06 41.51 33.33
C LYS A 6 -46.87 41.90 32.45
N ARG A 7 -46.28 40.89 31.79
CA ARG A 7 -46.07 40.94 30.33
C ARG A 7 -46.46 39.62 29.67
N LYS A 8 -47.16 39.78 28.55
CA LYS A 8 -47.89 38.80 27.73
C LYS A 8 -46.93 37.82 27.05
N THR A 9 -47.23 36.53 27.13
CA THR A 9 -46.72 35.50 26.21
C THR A 9 -47.62 35.45 24.98
N ALA A 10 -47.07 35.80 23.81
CA ALA A 10 -47.68 35.47 22.53
C ALA A 10 -47.28 34.04 22.18
N LYS A 11 -48.26 33.13 22.17
CA LYS A 11 -48.14 31.82 21.52
C LYS A 11 -48.03 32.06 20.01
N VAL A 12 -46.90 31.72 19.42
CA VAL A 12 -46.83 31.34 18.01
C VAL A 12 -46.59 29.83 18.00
N SER A 13 -47.50 29.13 17.34
CA SER A 13 -47.56 27.69 17.21
C SER A 13 -46.51 27.20 16.21
N ASP A 14 -45.51 26.47 16.69
CA ASP A 14 -44.65 25.67 15.81
C ASP A 14 -45.40 24.40 15.39
N LYS A 15 -45.73 24.35 14.10
CA LYS A 15 -46.24 23.16 13.44
C LYS A 15 -45.02 22.43 12.89
N VAL A 16 -44.60 21.37 13.57
CA VAL A 16 -43.58 20.43 13.06
C VAL A 16 -44.19 19.69 11.88
N ILE A 17 -43.66 19.98 10.68
CA ILE A 17 -43.83 19.17 9.47
C ILE A 17 -42.41 18.88 9.00
N GLY A 18 -42.14 17.62 8.70
CA GLY A 18 -40.80 17.04 8.56
C GLY A 18 -39.92 17.61 7.44
N GLU A 19 -38.69 17.12 7.50
CA GLU A 19 -37.62 17.17 6.50
C GLU A 19 -37.10 18.56 6.11
N GLY A 20 -35.79 18.73 6.35
CA GLY A 20 -35.04 19.93 6.11
C GLY A 20 -35.09 20.38 4.65
N LYS A 21 -35.79 21.48 4.41
CA LYS A 21 -35.53 22.39 3.29
C LYS A 21 -35.55 23.81 3.83
N VAL A 22 -34.39 24.46 3.83
CA VAL A 22 -34.30 25.92 4.00
C VAL A 22 -33.84 26.51 2.67
N VAL A 23 -34.77 27.12 1.94
CA VAL A 23 -34.46 27.92 0.75
C VAL A 23 -34.34 29.38 1.19
N ARG A 24 -33.14 29.96 1.04
CA ARG A 24 -32.96 31.41 0.96
C ARG A 24 -32.07 31.73 -0.23
N ASN A 25 -32.63 32.51 -1.16
CA ASN A 25 -31.95 33.18 -2.27
C ASN A 25 -31.24 32.30 -3.32
N GLY A 26 -31.93 31.30 -3.89
CA GLY A 26 -31.62 30.81 -5.25
C GLY A 26 -30.26 30.16 -5.50
N GLU A 27 -29.37 30.09 -4.50
CA GLU A 27 -28.13 29.33 -4.54
C GLU A 27 -28.36 27.99 -3.82
N ILE A 28 -28.12 26.88 -4.53
CA ILE A 28 -28.05 25.56 -3.93
C ILE A 28 -26.77 25.54 -3.08
N LEU A 29 -26.90 25.92 -1.81
CA LEU A 29 -25.86 25.70 -0.81
C LEU A 29 -25.79 24.19 -0.56
N LEU A 30 -24.81 23.54 -1.19
CA LEU A 30 -24.36 22.21 -0.82
C LEU A 30 -24.06 22.21 0.68
N GLU A 31 -24.84 21.47 1.46
CA GLU A 31 -24.50 21.15 2.85
C GLU A 31 -23.24 20.27 2.82
N ILE A 32 -22.08 20.92 2.96
CA ILE A 32 -20.78 20.26 3.12
C ILE A 32 -20.72 19.70 4.55
N LYS A 33 -20.78 18.37 4.70
CA LYS A 33 -20.27 17.70 5.90
C LYS A 33 -18.74 17.74 5.86
N ASN A 34 -18.08 18.35 6.85
CA ASN A 34 -16.61 18.55 6.86
C ASN A 34 -15.77 17.31 7.23
N SER A 35 -16.37 16.12 7.25
CA SER A 35 -15.64 14.84 7.29
C SER A 35 -14.68 14.67 6.12
N ASP A 36 -15.02 15.24 4.96
CA ASP A 36 -14.37 14.94 3.69
C ASP A 36 -12.99 15.58 3.54
N LEU A 37 -12.70 16.66 4.29
CA LEU A 37 -11.39 17.30 4.30
C LEU A 37 -10.38 16.50 5.11
N GLU A 38 -10.81 15.73 6.09
CA GLU A 38 -9.93 15.01 7.02
C GLU A 38 -9.84 13.52 6.69
N TRP A 39 -10.84 12.95 6.01
CA TRP A 39 -10.83 11.53 5.65
C TRP A 39 -11.69 11.17 4.43
N GLU A 40 -11.68 9.91 4.01
CA GLU A 40 -12.27 9.44 2.74
C GLU A 40 -13.81 9.46 2.72
N VAL A 41 -14.39 9.23 1.53
CA VAL A 41 -15.82 9.41 1.23
C VAL A 41 -16.76 8.40 1.90
N LEU A 42 -16.29 7.19 2.20
CA LEU A 42 -17.11 6.11 2.78
C LEU A 42 -17.06 6.09 4.31
N GLN A 43 -16.97 7.26 4.94
CA GLN A 43 -17.21 7.39 6.38
C GLN A 43 -18.67 7.17 6.74
N GLU A 44 -19.55 7.57 5.83
CA GLU A 44 -20.98 7.29 5.89
C GLU A 44 -21.36 6.46 4.66
N PRO A 45 -22.38 5.59 4.76
CA PRO A 45 -22.83 4.80 3.61
C PRO A 45 -23.26 5.69 2.45
N LEU A 46 -22.74 5.40 1.26
CA LEU A 46 -23.12 6.04 0.01
C LEU A 46 -24.43 5.44 -0.49
N ILE A 47 -25.39 6.30 -0.84
CA ILE A 47 -26.71 5.88 -1.33
C ILE A 47 -26.86 6.29 -2.79
N ILE A 48 -27.13 5.32 -3.67
CA ILE A 48 -27.44 5.51 -5.09
C ILE A 48 -28.92 5.23 -5.29
N GLU A 49 -29.65 6.24 -5.75
CA GLU A 49 -31.11 6.18 -5.94
C GLU A 49 -31.47 6.08 -7.43
N GLU A 50 -30.77 6.81 -8.29
CA GLU A 50 -30.96 6.72 -9.74
C GLU A 50 -29.95 5.73 -10.32
N ILE A 51 -30.38 4.49 -10.56
CA ILE A 51 -29.53 3.42 -11.08
C ILE A 51 -29.74 3.29 -12.59
N ILE A 52 -28.66 3.32 -13.37
CA ILE A 52 -28.71 3.09 -14.81
C ILE A 52 -28.81 1.57 -15.05
N PRO A 53 -29.91 1.06 -15.64
CA PRO A 53 -30.08 -0.38 -15.86
C PRO A 53 -29.03 -0.94 -16.82
N ASN A 54 -28.53 -2.14 -16.53
CA ASN A 54 -27.67 -2.91 -17.43
C ASN A 54 -28.05 -4.41 -17.41
N GLU A 55 -27.37 -5.24 -18.20
CA GLU A 55 -27.68 -6.68 -18.31
C GLU A 55 -27.34 -7.51 -17.06
N CYS A 56 -26.52 -6.97 -16.16
CA CYS A 56 -26.00 -7.66 -14.98
C CYS A 56 -26.78 -7.36 -13.70
N ILE A 57 -27.71 -6.40 -13.72
CA ILE A 57 -28.56 -6.03 -12.59
C ILE A 57 -30.05 -6.04 -12.97
N PRO A 58 -30.97 -6.29 -12.03
CA PRO A 58 -32.40 -6.23 -12.32
C PRO A 58 -32.86 -4.85 -12.79
N LYS A 59 -33.73 -4.78 -13.81
CA LYS A 59 -34.25 -3.50 -14.34
C LYS A 59 -35.09 -2.71 -13.32
N ASN A 60 -35.65 -3.40 -12.34
CA ASN A 60 -36.46 -2.92 -11.23
C ASN A 60 -35.62 -2.67 -9.96
N SER A 61 -34.33 -2.37 -10.12
CA SER A 61 -33.45 -1.93 -9.04
C SER A 61 -33.91 -0.58 -8.50
N VAL A 62 -34.01 -0.47 -7.18
CA VAL A 62 -34.57 0.71 -6.50
C VAL A 62 -33.51 1.50 -5.76
N ARG A 63 -32.52 0.81 -5.19
CA ARG A 63 -31.53 1.44 -4.33
C ARG A 63 -30.27 0.60 -4.25
N ILE A 64 -29.11 1.26 -4.24
CA ILE A 64 -27.84 0.66 -3.85
C ILE A 64 -27.31 1.41 -2.63
N VAL A 65 -26.92 0.66 -1.60
CA VAL A 65 -26.20 1.19 -0.43
C VAL A 65 -24.79 0.64 -0.45
N VAL A 66 -23.79 1.52 -0.51
CA VAL A 66 -22.37 1.16 -0.57
C VAL A 66 -21.69 1.58 0.73
N ASP A 67 -20.90 0.69 1.32
CA ASP A 67 -20.25 0.93 2.61
C ASP A 67 -18.90 0.18 2.72
N ARG A 68 -18.09 0.58 3.71
CA ARG A 68 -16.87 -0.12 4.12
C ARG A 68 -17.20 -1.22 5.12
N THR A 69 -16.58 -2.38 4.94
CA THR A 69 -16.58 -3.43 5.97
C THR A 69 -15.56 -3.12 7.08
N ASP A 70 -15.62 -3.84 8.20
CA ASP A 70 -14.59 -3.81 9.25
C ASP A 70 -13.18 -4.15 8.72
N SER A 71 -13.11 -4.93 7.64
CA SER A 71 -11.88 -5.30 6.92
C SER A 71 -11.48 -4.29 5.83
N TYR A 72 -12.17 -3.16 5.76
CA TYR A 72 -11.99 -2.09 4.79
C TYR A 72 -12.17 -2.51 3.32
N GLN A 73 -12.96 -3.58 3.10
CA GLN A 73 -13.49 -3.91 1.77
C GLN A 73 -14.66 -2.99 1.45
N ILE A 74 -14.98 -2.83 0.16
CA ILE A 74 -16.16 -2.09 -0.26
C ILE A 74 -17.24 -3.10 -0.63
N GLN A 75 -18.40 -2.96 0.01
CA GLN A 75 -19.58 -3.77 -0.27
C GLN A 75 -20.74 -2.88 -0.69
N ALA A 76 -21.55 -3.37 -1.62
CA ALA A 76 -22.76 -2.74 -2.06
C ALA A 76 -23.96 -3.69 -1.89
N THR A 77 -25.04 -3.17 -1.34
CA THR A 77 -26.32 -3.88 -1.23
C THR A 77 -27.30 -3.28 -2.24
N LEU A 78 -27.60 -4.01 -3.31
CA LEU A 78 -28.61 -3.63 -4.30
C LEU A 78 -29.96 -4.24 -3.93
N THR A 79 -31.00 -3.41 -3.87
CA THR A 79 -32.38 -3.82 -3.62
C THR A 79 -33.22 -3.66 -4.87
N ALA A 80 -33.93 -4.71 -5.29
CA ALA A 80 -34.88 -4.70 -6.41
C ALA A 80 -36.27 -5.20 -5.97
N ILE A 81 -37.34 -4.70 -6.62
CA ILE A 81 -38.73 -5.05 -6.30
C ILE A 81 -39.38 -5.76 -7.49
N GLU A 82 -39.56 -7.08 -7.41
CA GLU A 82 -40.27 -7.88 -8.43
C GLU A 82 -41.79 -7.89 -8.15
N GLU A 83 -42.60 -7.48 -9.13
CA GLU A 83 -44.05 -7.64 -9.12
C GLU A 83 -44.44 -9.05 -9.59
N ARG A 84 -45.42 -9.71 -8.95
CA ARG A 84 -45.90 -11.01 -9.43
C ARG A 84 -46.63 -10.86 -10.78
N GLY A 85 -46.04 -11.44 -11.82
CA GLY A 85 -46.65 -11.76 -13.12
C GLY A 85 -45.99 -13.03 -13.70
N LEU A 86 -46.58 -13.62 -14.75
CA LEU A 86 -45.94 -14.69 -15.54
C LEU A 86 -44.54 -14.19 -15.93
N LEU A 87 -43.50 -14.84 -15.40
CA LEU A 87 -42.11 -14.58 -15.78
C LEU A 87 -42.05 -14.56 -17.30
N THR A 88 -41.85 -13.39 -17.91
CA THR A 88 -41.14 -13.36 -19.19
C THR A 88 -39.72 -13.77 -18.83
N THR A 89 -39.48 -15.08 -18.87
CA THR A 89 -38.28 -15.86 -18.55
C THR A 89 -37.03 -15.43 -19.33
N GLU A 90 -37.02 -14.28 -19.97
CA GLU A 90 -35.92 -13.80 -20.81
C GLU A 90 -35.12 -12.65 -20.18
N THR A 91 -35.73 -11.74 -19.40
CA THR A 91 -35.03 -10.52 -18.96
C THR A 91 -34.27 -10.64 -17.63
N ASN A 92 -34.69 -11.49 -16.70
CA ASN A 92 -33.99 -11.66 -15.41
C ASN A 92 -33.03 -12.86 -15.42
N THR A 93 -33.18 -13.78 -16.38
CA THR A 93 -32.52 -15.09 -16.36
C THR A 93 -31.02 -14.97 -16.55
N LYS A 94 -30.52 -14.06 -17.40
CA LYS A 94 -29.07 -13.84 -17.60
C LYS A 94 -28.34 -13.36 -16.35
N CYS A 95 -28.94 -12.42 -15.61
CA CYS A 95 -28.38 -11.91 -14.34
C CYS A 95 -28.25 -13.04 -13.31
N TYR A 96 -29.25 -13.93 -13.22
CA TYR A 96 -29.21 -15.08 -12.33
C TYR A 96 -28.32 -16.24 -12.86
N THR A 97 -28.31 -16.53 -14.18
CA THR A 97 -27.52 -17.65 -14.75
C THR A 97 -26.02 -17.40 -14.73
N ARG A 98 -25.55 -16.16 -14.95
CA ARG A 98 -24.11 -15.81 -14.87
C ARG A 98 -23.48 -16.11 -13.51
N LEU A 99 -24.29 -16.26 -12.46
CA LEU A 99 -23.84 -16.49 -11.08
C LEU A 99 -23.81 -17.95 -10.64
N TYR A 100 -24.52 -18.84 -11.33
CA TYR A 100 -24.67 -20.25 -10.92
C TYR A 100 -24.07 -21.25 -11.91
N GLU A 101 -23.59 -20.81 -13.08
CA GLU A 101 -23.08 -21.71 -14.14
C GLU A 101 -21.55 -21.86 -14.16
N THR A 102 -20.81 -21.20 -13.26
CA THR A 102 -19.33 -21.23 -13.29
C THR A 102 -18.78 -22.47 -12.57
N SER A 103 -17.89 -23.21 -13.23
CA SER A 103 -17.17 -24.33 -12.62
C SER A 103 -16.20 -23.84 -11.54
N PRO A 104 -15.90 -24.63 -10.48
CA PRO A 104 -14.85 -24.27 -9.53
C PRO A 104 -13.51 -24.00 -10.23
N GLY A 105 -12.97 -22.79 -10.03
CA GLY A 105 -11.69 -22.35 -10.61
C GLY A 105 -11.83 -21.55 -11.92
N GLU A 106 -13.04 -21.35 -12.45
CA GLU A 106 -13.28 -20.45 -13.57
C GLU A 106 -13.17 -18.98 -13.16
N HIS A 107 -12.71 -18.15 -14.09
CA HIS A 107 -12.62 -16.71 -13.91
C HIS A 107 -13.99 -16.08 -14.14
N ILE A 108 -14.50 -15.36 -13.13
CA ILE A 108 -15.74 -14.59 -13.25
C ILE A 108 -15.37 -13.21 -13.78
N GLU A 109 -15.93 -12.86 -14.94
CA GLU A 109 -15.79 -11.49 -15.45
C GLU A 109 -16.58 -10.51 -14.58
N PRO A 110 -15.97 -9.40 -14.14
CA PRO A 110 -16.68 -8.35 -13.43
C PRO A 110 -17.67 -7.58 -14.33
N PHE A 111 -18.51 -6.77 -13.70
CA PHE A 111 -19.35 -5.78 -14.38
C PHE A 111 -19.33 -4.44 -13.65
N ASP A 112 -19.78 -3.39 -14.32
CA ASP A 112 -19.84 -2.03 -13.75
C ASP A 112 -21.29 -1.61 -13.52
N ILE A 113 -21.53 -0.73 -12.54
CA ILE A 113 -22.83 -0.13 -12.25
C ILE A 113 -22.67 1.39 -12.26
N GLU A 114 -23.54 2.09 -12.98
CA GLU A 114 -23.58 3.55 -12.99
C GLU A 114 -24.88 4.06 -12.35
N GLY A 115 -24.81 5.24 -11.74
CA GLY A 115 -25.98 5.88 -11.17
C GLY A 115 -25.71 7.29 -10.63
N ARG A 116 -26.67 7.79 -9.85
CA ARG A 116 -26.56 9.07 -9.13
C ARG A 116 -26.98 8.96 -7.67
N ASP A 117 -26.33 9.74 -6.82
CA ASP A 117 -26.77 9.94 -5.44
C ASP A 117 -27.93 10.95 -5.35
N GLN A 118 -28.42 11.13 -4.13
CA GLN A 118 -29.44 12.12 -3.77
C GLN A 118 -29.06 13.58 -4.07
N TYR A 119 -27.78 13.87 -4.34
CA TYR A 119 -27.27 15.21 -4.66
C TYR A 119 -27.05 15.39 -6.17
N GLY A 120 -27.30 14.36 -6.99
CA GLY A 120 -27.10 14.36 -8.43
C GLY A 120 -25.67 14.07 -8.89
N SER A 121 -24.75 13.74 -7.97
CA SER A 121 -23.37 13.35 -8.28
C SER A 121 -23.38 12.09 -9.15
N LYS A 122 -22.52 12.04 -10.18
CA LYS A 122 -22.36 10.83 -10.99
C LYS A 122 -21.54 9.81 -10.21
N ILE A 123 -22.01 8.57 -10.16
CA ILE A 123 -21.34 7.47 -9.46
C ILE A 123 -21.11 6.31 -10.42
N GLU A 124 -19.88 5.77 -10.41
CA GLU A 124 -19.50 4.56 -11.13
C GLU A 124 -18.91 3.56 -10.11
N LEU A 125 -19.59 2.43 -9.93
CA LEU A 125 -19.07 1.26 -9.23
C LEU A 125 -18.43 0.34 -10.27
N LYS A 126 -17.11 0.16 -10.21
CA LYS A 126 -16.37 -0.67 -11.16
C LYS A 126 -15.93 -1.97 -10.55
N GLU A 127 -15.77 -2.96 -11.43
CA GLU A 127 -15.27 -4.28 -11.07
C GLU A 127 -16.13 -4.94 -9.97
N CYS A 128 -17.44 -5.00 -10.22
CA CYS A 128 -18.44 -5.52 -9.29
C CYS A 128 -18.60 -7.04 -9.41
N TYR A 129 -18.74 -7.70 -8.26
CA TYR A 129 -18.96 -9.14 -8.15
C TYR A 129 -20.12 -9.44 -7.21
N VAL A 130 -21.17 -10.13 -7.67
CA VAL A 130 -22.25 -10.59 -6.78
C VAL A 130 -21.75 -11.78 -5.98
N THR A 131 -21.87 -11.69 -4.66
CA THR A 131 -21.44 -12.74 -3.72
C THR A 131 -22.59 -13.55 -3.16
N HIS A 132 -23.76 -12.92 -3.01
CA HIS A 132 -24.93 -13.54 -2.43
C HIS A 132 -26.20 -12.87 -2.94
N ILE A 133 -27.24 -13.69 -3.13
CA ILE A 133 -28.59 -13.24 -3.47
C ILE A 133 -29.53 -13.79 -2.41
N SER A 134 -30.39 -12.92 -1.89
CA SER A 134 -31.48 -13.31 -1.00
C SER A 134 -32.79 -12.73 -1.51
N SER A 135 -33.91 -13.36 -1.16
CA SER A 135 -35.23 -12.84 -1.48
C SER A 135 -36.19 -13.00 -0.32
N GLN A 136 -37.01 -11.98 -0.08
CA GLN A 136 -38.05 -11.98 0.94
C GLN A 136 -39.42 -11.68 0.30
N GLU A 137 -40.44 -12.44 0.69
CA GLU A 137 -41.82 -12.23 0.25
C GLU A 137 -42.60 -11.46 1.32
N ASN A 138 -43.25 -10.36 0.93
CA ASN A 138 -44.23 -9.68 1.77
C ASN A 138 -45.61 -10.28 1.52
N ASN A 139 -46.18 -10.94 2.55
CA ASN A 139 -47.48 -11.62 2.48
C ASN A 139 -48.70 -10.69 2.68
N SER A 140 -48.53 -9.37 2.66
CA SER A 140 -49.64 -8.41 2.69
C SER A 140 -50.03 -7.97 1.28
N GLU A 141 -51.35 -7.87 1.05
CA GLU A 141 -52.22 -7.57 -0.13
C GLU A 141 -51.70 -7.09 -1.50
N ASN A 142 -50.41 -6.93 -1.76
CA ASN A 142 -49.83 -6.82 -3.08
C ASN A 142 -48.51 -7.58 -3.07
N SER A 143 -48.53 -8.84 -3.56
CA SER A 143 -47.42 -9.78 -3.52
C SER A 143 -46.18 -9.27 -4.28
N LYS A 144 -45.39 -8.43 -3.61
CA LYS A 144 -44.10 -7.91 -4.07
C LYS A 144 -43.00 -8.76 -3.44
N LYS A 145 -42.10 -9.26 -4.29
CA LYS A 145 -40.90 -9.97 -3.87
C LYS A 145 -39.76 -8.98 -3.85
N VAL A 146 -39.12 -8.82 -2.70
CA VAL A 146 -37.90 -8.01 -2.57
C VAL A 146 -36.73 -8.93 -2.78
N VAL A 147 -35.85 -8.58 -3.73
CA VAL A 147 -34.62 -9.30 -4.00
C VAL A 147 -33.44 -8.41 -3.65
N THR A 148 -32.49 -8.96 -2.91
CA THR A 148 -31.30 -8.27 -2.44
C THR A 148 -30.04 -8.96 -2.96
N PHE A 149 -29.15 -8.17 -3.54
CA PHE A 149 -27.86 -8.61 -4.06
C PHE A 149 -26.75 -8.00 -3.19
N ASN A 150 -25.90 -8.86 -2.64
CA ASN A 150 -24.67 -8.43 -1.96
C ASN A 150 -23.53 -8.45 -2.98
N ILE A 151 -22.90 -7.31 -3.17
CA ILE A 151 -21.93 -7.05 -4.22
C ILE A 151 -20.61 -6.62 -3.57
N ILE A 152 -19.50 -7.19 -4.00
CA ILE A 152 -18.16 -6.65 -3.72
C ILE A 152 -17.82 -5.68 -4.83
N VAL A 153 -17.31 -4.50 -4.47
CA VAL A 153 -16.92 -3.43 -5.40
C VAL A 153 -15.41 -3.20 -5.26
N HIS A 154 -14.69 -3.06 -6.39
CA HIS A 154 -13.24 -2.81 -6.33
C HIS A 154 -12.90 -1.34 -6.53
N GLU A 155 -13.69 -0.57 -7.28
CA GLU A 155 -13.47 0.86 -7.39
C GLU A 155 -14.80 1.62 -7.36
N ILE A 156 -14.79 2.78 -6.72
CA ILE A 156 -15.87 3.77 -6.79
C ILE A 156 -15.29 5.05 -7.34
N ASN A 157 -15.91 5.59 -8.39
CA ASN A 157 -15.66 6.94 -8.86
C ASN A 157 -16.91 7.78 -8.59
N ILE A 158 -16.73 8.96 -7.97
CA ILE A 158 -17.80 9.91 -7.70
C ILE A 158 -17.39 11.26 -8.26
N ASP A 159 -18.20 11.83 -9.15
CA ASP A 159 -18.01 13.16 -9.73
C ASP A 159 -19.19 14.06 -9.35
N LYS A 160 -18.91 15.19 -8.69
CA LYS A 160 -19.95 16.14 -8.27
C LYS A 160 -20.40 17.10 -9.38
N ASN A 161 -19.95 16.94 -10.63
CA ASN A 161 -20.38 17.76 -11.79
C ASN A 161 -20.26 19.28 -11.53
N SER A 162 -19.17 19.68 -10.89
CA SER A 162 -19.01 21.06 -10.42
C SER A 162 -18.56 22.06 -11.50
N GLY A 163 -17.98 21.57 -12.60
CA GLY A 163 -17.39 22.39 -13.66
C GLY A 163 -16.10 23.12 -13.27
N TYR A 164 -15.58 22.90 -12.05
CA TYR A 164 -14.33 23.48 -11.57
C TYR A 164 -13.14 22.54 -11.77
N ASP A 165 -11.95 23.12 -11.90
CA ASP A 165 -10.70 22.36 -11.94
C ASP A 165 -10.21 22.01 -10.53
N ALA A 166 -9.75 20.77 -10.35
CA ALA A 166 -9.08 20.34 -9.14
C ALA A 166 -7.78 21.15 -8.92
N SER A 167 -7.57 21.67 -7.73
CA SER A 167 -6.34 22.36 -7.33
C SER A 167 -5.58 21.64 -6.24
N CYS A 168 -6.24 20.74 -5.51
CA CYS A 168 -5.65 19.91 -4.48
C CYS A 168 -6.13 18.47 -4.63
N LEU A 169 -5.25 17.52 -4.34
CA LEU A 169 -5.54 16.10 -4.30
C LEU A 169 -4.97 15.51 -3.01
N SER A 170 -5.83 14.88 -2.23
CA SER A 170 -5.47 14.17 -0.99
C SER A 170 -5.61 12.67 -1.20
N GLU A 171 -4.51 11.92 -1.19
CA GLU A 171 -4.54 10.45 -1.20
C GLU A 171 -4.58 9.92 0.23
N TRP A 172 -5.50 9.01 0.48
CA TRP A 172 -5.78 8.47 1.81
C TRP A 172 -5.14 7.10 1.98
N TYR A 173 -4.53 6.89 3.15
CA TYR A 173 -3.85 5.65 3.48
C TYR A 173 -4.15 5.18 4.89
N LEU A 174 -4.38 3.88 5.02
CA LEU A 174 -4.28 3.16 6.29
C LEU A 174 -2.81 2.88 6.63
N ASN A 175 -2.58 2.40 7.85
CA ASN A 175 -1.30 1.90 8.33
C ASN A 175 -0.17 2.95 8.41
N GLY A 176 -0.52 4.14 8.85
CA GLY A 176 0.39 5.23 9.18
C GLY A 176 1.33 4.95 10.36
N PRO A 177 2.20 5.92 10.69
CA PRO A 177 3.28 5.74 11.65
C PRO A 177 2.78 5.72 13.11
N ASP A 178 3.63 5.20 14.00
CA ASP A 178 3.33 5.20 15.44
C ASP A 178 3.10 6.60 16.01
N LYS A 179 2.26 6.72 17.06
CA LYS A 179 2.01 7.95 17.80
C LYS A 179 3.29 8.58 18.33
N GLU A 180 4.31 7.77 18.63
CA GLU A 180 5.64 8.24 19.06
C GLU A 180 6.37 9.06 17.99
N VAL A 181 6.02 8.87 16.71
CA VAL A 181 6.57 9.68 15.62
C VAL A 181 6.02 11.10 15.72
N ILE A 182 6.89 12.11 15.68
CA ILE A 182 6.47 13.51 15.70
C ILE A 182 6.64 14.11 14.31
N PHE A 183 5.54 14.66 13.80
CA PHE A 183 5.58 15.50 12.62
C PHE A 183 5.97 16.95 13.01
N PRO A 184 6.84 17.62 12.25
CA PRO A 184 7.43 18.89 12.66
C PRO A 184 6.51 20.10 12.51
N LYS A 185 5.45 20.04 11.69
CA LYS A 185 4.60 21.18 11.35
C LYS A 185 3.18 21.02 11.88
N LYS A 186 2.47 22.15 11.94
CA LYS A 186 1.23 22.32 12.70
C LYS A 186 0.01 22.55 11.82
N THR A 187 -1.03 21.75 12.01
CA THR A 187 -2.34 22.05 11.42
C THR A 187 -3.22 22.77 12.43
N LEU A 188 -3.80 23.89 12.02
CA LEU A 188 -4.84 24.61 12.72
C LEU A 188 -6.21 24.16 12.20
N ARG A 189 -7.10 23.77 13.11
CA ARG A 189 -8.50 23.42 12.84
C ARG A 189 -9.40 24.40 13.56
N LEU A 190 -10.25 25.10 12.82
CA LEU A 190 -11.21 26.06 13.36
C LEU A 190 -12.61 25.50 13.18
N HIS A 191 -13.33 25.32 14.29
CA HIS A 191 -14.73 24.89 14.25
C HIS A 191 -15.60 26.14 14.15
N LYS A 192 -16.34 26.28 13.04
CA LYS A 192 -17.24 27.43 12.80
C LYS A 192 -18.67 27.16 13.25
N ASP A 193 -19.18 25.95 12.97
CA ASP A 193 -20.50 25.43 13.35
C ASP A 193 -20.36 23.93 13.73
N SER A 194 -21.43 23.25 14.17
CA SER A 194 -21.40 21.82 14.59
C SER A 194 -20.73 20.89 13.58
N ASP A 195 -20.87 21.19 12.29
CA ASP A 195 -20.43 20.31 11.19
C ASP A 195 -19.43 20.99 10.23
N LYS A 196 -18.89 22.17 10.61
CA LYS A 196 -17.93 22.92 9.78
C LYS A 196 -16.56 23.10 10.40
N ILE A 197 -15.57 22.42 9.81
CA ILE A 197 -14.14 22.50 10.16
C ILE A 197 -13.39 23.19 9.04
N GLU A 198 -12.71 24.29 9.35
CA GLU A 198 -11.73 24.91 8.44
C GLU A 198 -10.33 24.43 8.83
N ARG A 199 -9.62 23.81 7.88
CA ARG A 199 -8.26 23.29 8.06
C ARG A 199 -7.23 24.24 7.44
N LYS A 200 -6.20 24.61 8.21
CA LYS A 200 -5.06 25.43 7.73
C LYS A 200 -3.72 24.85 8.16
N ARG A 201 -2.81 24.63 7.20
CA ARG A 201 -1.44 24.16 7.40
C ARG A 201 -0.51 25.33 7.73
N VAL A 202 0.17 25.30 8.88
CA VAL A 202 1.13 26.34 9.29
C VAL A 202 2.56 25.89 8.94
N PRO A 203 3.38 26.68 8.20
CA PRO A 203 3.15 28.03 7.72
C PRO A 203 2.71 28.13 6.23
N ILE A 204 2.08 27.09 5.68
CA ILE A 204 1.75 27.03 4.24
C ILE A 204 0.55 27.93 3.91
N ASP A 205 -0.57 27.69 4.56
CA ASP A 205 -1.83 28.41 4.34
C ASP A 205 -1.88 29.72 5.14
N ILE A 206 -1.15 29.75 6.27
CA ILE A 206 -1.23 30.83 7.24
C ILE A 206 0.06 30.94 8.04
N THR A 207 0.46 32.17 8.37
CA THR A 207 1.64 32.41 9.22
C THR A 207 1.38 31.97 10.67
N HIS A 208 2.45 31.67 11.42
CA HIS A 208 2.34 31.27 12.82
C HIS A 208 1.65 32.32 13.69
N ASN A 209 2.02 33.60 13.52
CA ASN A 209 1.41 34.71 14.25
C ASN A 209 -0.09 34.81 13.96
N LYS A 210 -0.48 34.68 12.69
CA LYS A 210 -1.90 34.76 12.31
C LYS A 210 -2.69 33.55 12.81
N ALA A 211 -2.08 32.36 12.86
CA ALA A 211 -2.70 31.19 13.48
C ALA A 211 -2.99 31.42 14.97
N ILE A 212 -2.04 32.01 15.72
CA ILE A 212 -2.22 32.37 17.14
C ILE A 212 -3.33 33.41 17.31
N GLU A 213 -3.35 34.46 16.49
CA GLU A 213 -4.43 35.46 16.51
C GLU A 213 -5.81 34.83 16.32
N LEU A 214 -5.95 33.91 15.35
CA LEU A 214 -7.22 33.23 15.11
C LEU A 214 -7.64 32.34 16.28
N ILE A 215 -6.71 31.62 16.91
CA ILE A 215 -7.01 30.82 18.11
C ILE A 215 -7.55 31.71 19.24
N ILE A 216 -6.96 32.89 19.45
CA ILE A 216 -7.37 33.82 20.51
C ILE A 216 -8.72 34.48 20.18
N GLN A 217 -8.97 34.79 18.90
CA GLN A 217 -10.19 35.48 18.46
C GLN A 217 -11.40 34.55 18.29
N ASN A 218 -11.19 33.25 18.08
CA ASN A 218 -12.28 32.32 17.81
C ASN A 218 -13.06 32.02 19.11
N ILE A 219 -14.32 32.45 19.17
CA ILE A 219 -15.24 32.23 20.32
C ILE A 219 -15.73 30.75 20.38
N GLY A 220 -15.31 29.89 19.43
CA GLY A 220 -15.57 28.45 19.38
C GLY A 220 -14.35 27.56 19.71
N SER A 221 -14.50 26.24 19.56
CA SER A 221 -13.37 25.30 19.72
C SER A 221 -12.37 25.43 18.58
N SER A 222 -11.08 25.44 18.90
CA SER A 222 -9.98 25.36 17.93
C SER A 222 -8.94 24.37 18.42
N GLU A 223 -8.29 23.69 17.47
CA GLU A 223 -7.22 22.74 17.76
C GLU A 223 -6.00 23.07 16.90
N MET A 224 -4.81 23.04 17.50
CA MET A 224 -3.56 23.14 16.78
C MET A 224 -2.67 21.95 17.15
N SER A 225 -2.34 21.11 16.18
CA SER A 225 -1.61 19.86 16.43
C SER A 225 -0.41 19.70 15.49
N ASN A 226 0.66 19.11 16.02
CA ASN A 226 1.86 18.73 15.27
C ASN A 226 1.60 17.43 14.51
N ASP A 227 1.08 17.53 13.29
CA ASP A 227 0.49 16.39 12.59
C ASP A 227 0.92 16.26 11.13
N PHE A 228 1.78 17.16 10.59
CA PHE A 228 2.25 17.03 9.23
C PHE A 228 3.74 17.35 8.99
N ALA A 229 4.28 16.79 7.92
CA ALA A 229 5.59 17.10 7.34
C ALA A 229 5.40 17.64 5.92
N LEU A 230 6.24 18.59 5.53
CA LEU A 230 6.31 19.13 4.17
C LEU A 230 7.60 18.66 3.51
N VAL A 231 7.46 17.87 2.45
CA VAL A 231 8.59 17.45 1.63
C VAL A 231 8.69 18.41 0.44
N THR A 232 9.86 19.02 0.28
CA THR A 232 10.13 19.98 -0.80
C THR A 232 11.32 19.47 -1.60
N LEU A 233 11.05 19.07 -2.84
CA LEU A 233 12.04 18.66 -3.85
C LEU A 233 12.11 19.74 -4.93
N ASP A 234 13.04 19.59 -5.88
CA ASP A 234 13.23 20.58 -6.96
C ASP A 234 11.99 20.71 -7.88
N ASP A 235 11.32 19.59 -8.18
CA ASP A 235 10.21 19.50 -9.13
C ASP A 235 8.86 19.13 -8.49
N ILE A 236 8.87 18.67 -7.24
CA ILE A 236 7.67 18.21 -6.52
C ILE A 236 7.71 18.71 -5.08
N LYS A 237 6.55 19.15 -4.60
CA LYS A 237 6.34 19.39 -3.19
C LYS A 237 5.01 18.77 -2.77
N PHE A 238 5.01 18.15 -1.59
CA PHE A 238 3.84 17.43 -1.07
C PHE A 238 3.85 17.41 0.46
N ILE A 239 2.67 17.22 1.03
CA ILE A 239 2.45 17.16 2.47
C ILE A 239 2.16 15.72 2.86
N ILE A 240 2.76 15.25 3.96
CA ILE A 240 2.33 14.02 4.64
C ILE A 240 1.69 14.45 5.94
N ALA A 241 0.43 14.11 6.15
CA ALA A 241 -0.32 14.51 7.33
C ALA A 241 -1.00 13.33 8.01
N ARG A 242 -1.08 13.36 9.34
CA ARG A 242 -1.95 12.45 10.08
C ARG A 242 -3.39 12.86 9.91
N VAL A 243 -4.22 11.84 9.85
CA VAL A 243 -5.67 11.97 9.96
C VAL A 243 -6.02 11.93 11.46
N PRO A 244 -6.89 12.83 11.95
CA PRO A 244 -7.33 12.82 13.34
C PRO A 244 -7.92 11.47 13.77
N THR A 245 -7.66 11.05 15.00
CA THR A 245 -7.99 9.70 15.48
C THR A 245 -9.48 9.41 15.68
N HIS A 246 -10.34 10.42 15.52
CA HIS A 246 -11.79 10.25 15.60
C HIS A 246 -12.41 9.79 14.26
N PHE A 247 -11.62 9.79 13.19
CA PHE A 247 -12.00 9.20 11.90
C PHE A 247 -11.63 7.71 11.87
N ASP A 248 -12.54 6.87 11.35
CA ASP A 248 -12.40 5.42 11.30
C ASP A 248 -11.38 4.95 10.24
N PRO A 249 -10.77 3.75 10.39
CA PRO A 249 -11.05 2.75 11.40
C PRO A 249 -10.11 2.82 12.62
N LYS A 250 -10.65 2.59 13.83
CA LYS A 250 -9.90 2.65 15.11
C LYS A 250 -8.69 1.71 15.23
N TRP A 251 -8.68 0.62 14.46
CA TRP A 251 -7.57 -0.34 14.44
C TRP A 251 -6.42 0.11 13.54
N SER A 252 -6.61 1.17 12.74
CA SER A 252 -5.56 1.74 11.91
C SER A 252 -5.15 3.12 12.39
N ARG A 253 -3.95 3.51 11.99
CA ARG A 253 -3.46 4.89 12.08
C ARG A 253 -3.51 5.42 10.66
N ASN A 254 -4.18 6.54 10.45
CA ASN A 254 -4.47 7.00 9.11
C ASN A 254 -3.59 8.20 8.75
N ILE A 255 -3.17 8.26 7.48
CA ILE A 255 -2.45 9.41 6.95
C ILE A 255 -3.00 9.82 5.59
N CYS A 256 -2.66 11.05 5.22
CA CYS A 256 -2.88 11.64 3.92
C CYS A 256 -1.56 12.01 3.28
N ILE A 257 -1.42 11.80 1.97
CA ILE A 257 -0.42 12.46 1.15
C ILE A 257 -1.14 13.48 0.26
N GLU A 258 -0.87 14.76 0.48
CA GLU A 258 -1.58 15.88 -0.12
C GLU A 258 -0.68 16.60 -1.14
N TYR A 259 -1.22 16.79 -2.35
CA TYR A 259 -0.58 17.45 -3.47
C TYR A 259 -1.41 18.66 -3.88
N ARG A 260 -0.76 19.75 -4.29
CA ARG A 260 -1.44 21.00 -4.64
C ARG A 260 -0.85 21.61 -5.90
N LYS A 261 -1.69 22.22 -6.74
CA LYS A 261 -1.24 22.97 -7.93
C LYS A 261 -0.32 24.15 -7.59
N GLU A 262 -0.47 24.73 -6.39
CA GLU A 262 0.44 25.77 -5.88
C GLU A 262 1.87 25.24 -5.63
N PHE A 263 2.05 23.92 -5.51
CA PHE A 263 3.35 23.26 -5.37
C PHE A 263 3.98 22.89 -6.71
N GLY A 264 3.28 23.15 -7.83
CA GLY A 264 3.65 22.70 -9.17
C GLY A 264 2.60 21.75 -9.75
N LEU A 265 2.98 21.00 -10.78
CA LEU A 265 2.09 20.00 -11.37
C LEU A 265 1.83 18.88 -10.35
N ILE A 266 0.56 18.52 -10.13
CA ILE A 266 0.20 17.34 -9.33
C ILE A 266 0.80 16.11 -10.05
N PRO A 267 1.66 15.31 -9.39
CA PRO A 267 2.27 14.13 -10.00
C PRO A 267 1.22 13.15 -10.53
N ASP A 268 1.54 12.40 -11.58
CA ASP A 268 0.67 11.32 -12.06
C ASP A 268 0.54 10.16 -11.06
N ARG A 269 -0.39 9.24 -11.33
CA ARG A 269 -0.70 8.10 -10.44
C ARG A 269 0.53 7.24 -10.12
N GLU A 270 1.40 6.99 -11.09
CA GLU A 270 2.58 6.14 -10.92
C GLU A 270 3.62 6.83 -10.03
N LYS A 271 3.87 8.12 -10.25
CA LYS A 271 4.80 8.90 -9.42
C LYS A 271 4.27 9.06 -7.99
N ARG A 272 2.96 9.22 -7.80
CA ARG A 272 2.32 9.23 -6.46
C ARG A 272 2.41 7.88 -5.75
N GLU A 273 2.19 6.78 -6.47
CA GLU A 273 2.39 5.42 -5.94
C GLU A 273 3.84 5.25 -5.46
N ALA A 274 4.82 5.62 -6.29
CA ALA A 274 6.25 5.57 -5.93
C ALA A 274 6.61 6.43 -4.72
N ILE A 275 6.02 7.62 -4.57
CA ILE A 275 6.16 8.45 -3.37
C ILE A 275 5.62 7.71 -2.14
N SER A 276 4.43 7.12 -2.23
CA SER A 276 3.84 6.38 -1.11
C SER A 276 4.67 5.14 -0.71
N GLU A 277 5.31 4.47 -1.67
CA GLU A 277 6.19 3.32 -1.43
C GLU A 277 7.43 3.69 -0.61
N ILE A 278 8.12 4.79 -0.95
CA ILE A 278 9.30 5.23 -0.19
C ILE A 278 8.90 5.85 1.16
N VAL A 279 7.77 6.56 1.24
CA VAL A 279 7.23 7.05 2.52
C VAL A 279 6.90 5.86 3.44
N SER A 280 6.27 4.81 2.91
CA SER A 280 6.02 3.55 3.63
C SER A 280 7.30 2.98 4.23
N PHE A 281 8.36 2.89 3.43
CA PHE A 281 9.66 2.39 3.89
C PHE A 281 10.27 3.24 5.01
N VAL A 282 10.25 4.57 4.87
CA VAL A 282 10.77 5.51 5.88
C VAL A 282 9.98 5.41 7.18
N LEU A 283 8.65 5.35 7.11
CA LEU A 283 7.77 5.23 8.29
C LEU A 283 7.80 3.82 8.92
N GLY A 284 8.23 2.81 8.16
CA GLY A 284 8.34 1.43 8.63
C GLY A 284 7.04 0.64 8.57
N THR A 285 6.04 1.16 7.89
CA THR A 285 4.71 0.55 7.72
C THR A 285 4.38 0.52 6.24
N GLN A 286 3.57 -0.45 5.81
CA GLN A 286 3.09 -0.46 4.44
C GLN A 286 1.83 0.40 4.37
N LEU A 287 1.92 1.57 3.76
CA LEU A 287 0.75 2.42 3.55
C LEU A 287 -0.21 1.73 2.58
N LEU A 288 -1.47 1.55 3.01
CA LEU A 288 -2.49 0.92 2.19
C LEU A 288 -3.42 1.99 1.65
N ASN A 289 -3.28 2.29 0.36
CA ASN A 289 -4.09 3.32 -0.29
C ASN A 289 -5.56 2.89 -0.36
N VAL A 290 -6.47 3.74 0.12
CA VAL A 290 -7.91 3.47 0.13
C VAL A 290 -8.70 4.36 -0.81
N GLY A 291 -8.05 5.36 -1.39
CA GLY A 291 -8.70 6.29 -2.28
C GLY A 291 -8.00 7.65 -2.34
N PHE A 292 -8.68 8.60 -2.98
CA PHE A 292 -8.31 10.00 -2.94
C PHE A 292 -9.54 10.90 -3.03
N THR A 293 -9.36 12.16 -2.63
CA THR A 293 -10.35 13.22 -2.78
C THR A 293 -9.71 14.40 -3.52
N GLU A 294 -10.43 14.97 -4.48
CA GLU A 294 -10.03 16.19 -5.20
C GLU A 294 -10.82 17.40 -4.72
N TYR A 295 -10.14 18.54 -4.61
CA TYR A 295 -10.73 19.79 -4.15
C TYR A 295 -10.39 20.95 -5.08
N ASN A 296 -11.25 21.96 -5.11
CA ASN A 296 -10.91 23.26 -5.70
C ASN A 296 -10.15 24.17 -4.72
N ASN A 297 -9.83 25.39 -5.17
CA ASN A 297 -9.09 26.39 -4.39
C ASN A 297 -9.82 26.87 -3.12
N GLU A 298 -11.13 26.65 -3.04
CA GLU A 298 -11.95 27.01 -1.89
C GLU A 298 -12.10 25.84 -0.90
N GLY A 299 -11.48 24.69 -1.19
CA GLY A 299 -11.59 23.48 -0.38
C GLY A 299 -12.89 22.71 -0.58
N GLN A 300 -13.65 23.02 -1.63
CA GLN A 300 -14.86 22.27 -1.97
C GLN A 300 -14.46 21.00 -2.73
N THR A 301 -15.07 19.88 -2.34
CA THR A 301 -14.82 18.58 -2.97
C THR A 301 -15.41 18.50 -4.37
N LEU A 302 -14.62 18.02 -5.32
CA LEU A 302 -15.01 17.89 -6.73
C LEU A 302 -15.25 16.43 -7.13
N ALA A 303 -14.36 15.55 -6.69
CA ALA A 303 -14.41 14.13 -7.02
C ALA A 303 -13.85 13.27 -5.88
N TYR A 304 -14.28 12.02 -5.84
CA TYR A 304 -13.72 10.99 -4.97
C TYR A 304 -13.40 9.75 -5.78
N PHE A 305 -12.35 9.07 -5.33
CA PHE A 305 -12.03 7.72 -5.74
C PHE A 305 -11.88 6.89 -4.48
N ALA A 306 -12.54 5.73 -4.41
CA ALA A 306 -12.37 4.78 -3.32
C ALA A 306 -12.08 3.38 -3.87
N LYS A 307 -11.19 2.66 -3.20
CA LYS A 307 -10.84 1.26 -3.50
C LYS A 307 -10.60 0.48 -2.21
N PRO A 308 -10.71 -0.86 -2.20
CA PRO A 308 -10.30 -1.67 -1.05
C PRO A 308 -8.78 -1.52 -0.83
N SER A 309 -8.36 -1.47 0.43
CA SER A 309 -6.95 -1.31 0.81
C SER A 309 -6.09 -2.49 0.34
N TRP A 310 -6.54 -3.71 0.65
CA TRP A 310 -6.07 -4.99 0.12
C TRP A 310 -6.92 -6.12 0.74
N GLY A 311 -6.94 -7.33 0.16
CA GLY A 311 -7.90 -8.41 0.45
C GLY A 311 -8.29 -8.61 1.93
N GLY A 312 -9.56 -8.98 2.19
CA GLY A 312 -10.26 -8.90 3.49
C GLY A 312 -9.40 -8.91 4.76
N ALA A 313 -8.83 -10.06 5.14
CA ALA A 313 -8.13 -10.18 6.43
C ALA A 313 -6.77 -9.44 6.49
N TYR A 314 -6.18 -9.10 5.34
CA TYR A 314 -4.82 -8.58 5.26
C TYR A 314 -4.69 -7.19 5.88
N SER A 315 -5.60 -6.28 5.54
CA SER A 315 -5.49 -4.86 5.89
C SER A 315 -5.39 -4.63 7.41
N ARG A 316 -6.20 -5.35 8.17
CA ARG A 316 -6.17 -5.30 9.64
C ARG A 316 -4.88 -5.90 10.20
N SER A 317 -4.49 -7.09 9.73
CA SER A 317 -3.24 -7.75 10.14
C SER A 317 -2.01 -6.85 9.91
N ALA A 318 -1.95 -6.19 8.75
CA ALA A 318 -0.85 -5.30 8.41
C ALA A 318 -0.81 -4.04 9.28
N CYS A 319 -1.97 -3.54 9.74
CA CYS A 319 -2.07 -2.36 10.61
C CYS A 319 -1.80 -2.67 12.09
N GLU A 320 -2.06 -3.91 12.53
CA GLU A 320 -1.75 -4.36 13.89
C GLU A 320 -0.26 -4.68 14.08
N ASN A 321 0.50 -4.80 12.98
CA ASN A 321 1.93 -5.06 13.01
C ASN A 321 2.76 -3.87 13.51
N ILE A 322 3.78 -4.16 14.33
CA ILE A 322 4.68 -3.14 14.86
C ILE A 322 5.45 -2.46 13.71
N PRO A 323 5.47 -1.13 13.60
CA PRO A 323 6.27 -0.42 12.60
C PRO A 323 7.77 -0.77 12.69
N LEU A 324 8.39 -1.10 11.56
CA LEU A 324 9.81 -1.44 11.47
C LEU A 324 10.59 -0.41 10.66
N SER A 325 10.51 0.87 11.06
CA SER A 325 11.24 1.94 10.38
C SER A 325 12.74 1.68 10.45
N PRO A 326 13.51 1.82 9.36
CA PRO A 326 14.96 1.75 9.44
C PRO A 326 15.55 2.92 10.25
N PHE A 327 14.75 3.93 10.61
CA PHE A 327 15.17 5.13 11.31
C PHE A 327 14.51 5.26 12.68
N ASN A 328 15.20 5.90 13.63
CA ASN A 328 14.57 6.33 14.86
C ASN A 328 13.81 7.64 14.64
N LEU A 329 12.51 7.55 14.43
CA LEU A 329 11.62 8.69 14.20
C LEU A 329 10.89 9.16 15.48
N GLY A 330 11.05 8.43 16.59
CA GLY A 330 10.39 8.71 17.86
C GLY A 330 11.23 9.54 18.84
N ILE A 331 10.63 9.84 20.00
CA ILE A 331 11.28 10.54 21.11
C ILE A 331 12.07 9.54 21.96
N LYS A 332 13.35 9.32 21.65
CA LYS A 332 14.21 8.45 22.48
C LYS A 332 15.29 9.18 23.28
N SER A 333 15.33 10.52 23.27
CA SER A 333 16.22 11.30 24.13
C SER A 333 15.78 12.76 24.21
N THR A 334 16.38 13.53 25.12
CA THR A 334 16.17 14.97 25.40
C THR A 334 16.38 15.93 24.21
N LYS A 335 16.62 15.41 22.99
CA LYS A 335 16.60 16.18 21.74
C LYS A 335 15.39 15.76 20.91
N ILE A 336 14.49 16.70 20.66
CA ILE A 336 13.39 16.52 19.72
C ILE A 336 14.01 16.31 18.33
N ASN A 337 13.69 15.21 17.64
CA ASN A 337 14.09 14.96 16.25
C ASN A 337 13.24 15.82 15.29
N GLU A 338 13.17 17.13 15.53
CA GLU A 338 12.41 18.05 14.69
C GLU A 338 12.96 18.02 13.26
N GLY A 339 12.11 17.73 12.28
CA GLY A 339 12.47 17.77 10.87
C GLY A 339 13.15 16.51 10.30
N LYS A 340 13.49 15.50 11.11
CA LYS A 340 14.18 14.28 10.62
C LYS A 340 13.42 13.56 9.49
N ILE A 341 12.09 13.54 9.56
CA ILE A 341 11.25 12.94 8.51
C ILE A 341 11.36 13.75 7.20
N GLU A 342 11.30 15.08 7.29
CA GLU A 342 11.44 15.95 6.12
C GLU A 342 12.82 15.79 5.50
N GLU A 343 13.89 15.79 6.31
CA GLU A 343 15.26 15.57 5.85
C GLU A 343 15.43 14.23 5.11
N LEU A 344 14.96 13.13 5.73
CA LEU A 344 15.05 11.80 5.15
C LEU A 344 14.27 11.69 3.84
N LEU A 345 13.07 12.25 3.77
CA LEU A 345 12.25 12.18 2.56
C LEU A 345 12.75 13.10 1.46
N CYS A 346 13.23 14.29 1.80
CA CYS A 346 13.88 15.17 0.83
C CYS A 346 15.11 14.52 0.19
N ASP A 347 15.88 13.73 0.96
CA ASP A 347 17.01 12.97 0.43
C ASP A 347 16.58 11.73 -0.38
N LEU A 348 15.71 10.89 0.19
CA LEU A 348 15.44 9.55 -0.34
C LEU A 348 14.43 9.53 -1.49
N VAL A 349 13.45 10.45 -1.53
CA VAL A 349 12.40 10.42 -2.57
C VAL A 349 13.00 10.59 -3.97
N PRO A 350 13.85 11.60 -4.27
CA PRO A 350 14.45 11.72 -5.61
C PRO A 350 15.27 10.50 -6.01
N LYS A 351 16.06 9.96 -5.06
CA LYS A 351 16.88 8.75 -5.26
C LYS A 351 16.02 7.53 -5.57
N TYR A 352 14.90 7.38 -4.87
CA TYR A 352 13.96 6.29 -5.09
C TYR A 352 13.29 6.40 -6.46
N LEU A 353 12.73 7.56 -6.79
CA LEU A 353 12.09 7.79 -8.09
C LEU A 353 13.04 7.49 -9.27
N ASN A 354 14.31 7.85 -9.17
CA ASN A 354 15.30 7.56 -10.22
C ASN A 354 15.62 6.06 -10.36
N LYS A 355 15.65 5.32 -9.25
CA LYS A 355 16.14 3.94 -9.19
C LYS A 355 15.04 2.88 -9.11
N ARG A 356 13.78 3.28 -8.88
CA ARG A 356 12.63 2.40 -8.62
C ARG A 356 12.55 1.24 -9.60
N ASP A 357 12.38 1.53 -10.88
CA ASP A 357 12.17 0.48 -11.89
C ASP A 357 13.49 -0.15 -12.35
N LYS A 358 14.56 0.66 -12.42
CA LYS A 358 15.91 0.21 -12.80
C LYS A 358 16.42 -0.91 -11.90
N LEU A 359 16.13 -0.83 -10.60
CA LEU A 359 16.56 -1.81 -9.60
C LEU A 359 15.43 -2.73 -9.11
N GLY A 360 14.22 -2.63 -9.67
CA GLY A 360 13.06 -3.43 -9.25
C GLY A 360 12.68 -3.21 -7.77
N LEU A 361 12.79 -1.97 -7.28
CA LEU A 361 12.59 -1.63 -5.88
C LEU A 361 11.13 -1.71 -5.46
N LYS A 362 10.18 -1.49 -6.38
CA LYS A 362 8.74 -1.68 -6.14
C LYS A 362 8.46 -3.11 -5.69
N GLU A 363 8.86 -4.08 -6.51
CA GLU A 363 8.63 -5.49 -6.26
C GLU A 363 9.48 -6.01 -5.09
N ALA A 364 10.66 -5.43 -4.86
CA ALA A 364 11.48 -5.76 -3.69
C ALA A 364 10.81 -5.31 -2.39
N LEU A 365 10.25 -4.08 -2.33
CA LEU A 365 9.46 -3.62 -1.20
C LEU A 365 8.20 -4.46 -1.02
N TRP A 366 7.51 -4.80 -2.10
CA TRP A 366 6.33 -5.66 -2.07
C TRP A 366 6.61 -7.00 -1.39
N ARG A 367 7.65 -7.70 -1.84
CA ARG A 367 8.09 -8.97 -1.24
C ARG A 367 8.55 -8.78 0.21
N TYR A 368 9.20 -7.66 0.54
CA TYR A 368 9.56 -7.32 1.91
C TYR A 368 8.31 -7.20 2.81
N TRP A 369 7.27 -6.49 2.38
CA TRP A 369 6.04 -6.37 3.16
C TRP A 369 5.33 -7.71 3.32
N ILE A 370 5.18 -8.49 2.25
CA ILE A 370 4.62 -9.86 2.33
C ILE A 370 5.39 -10.71 3.35
N SER A 371 6.73 -10.66 3.32
CA SER A 371 7.55 -11.44 4.27
C SER A 371 7.30 -11.08 5.73
N ARG A 372 6.79 -9.87 6.03
CA ARG A 372 6.46 -9.45 7.39
C ARG A 372 5.13 -10.00 7.87
N ASP A 373 4.18 -10.20 6.98
CA ASP A 373 2.86 -10.72 7.30
C ASP A 373 2.79 -12.25 7.21
N THR A 374 3.81 -12.89 6.60
CA THR A 374 3.94 -14.34 6.59
C THR A 374 4.44 -14.90 7.94
N PRO A 375 3.97 -16.09 8.35
CA PRO A 375 4.48 -16.78 9.54
C PRO A 375 6.00 -16.99 9.52
N LEU A 376 6.60 -17.01 10.72
CA LEU A 376 8.00 -17.42 10.88
C LEU A 376 8.16 -18.85 10.38
N GLY A 377 9.09 -19.07 9.44
CA GLY A 377 9.22 -20.36 8.74
C GLY A 377 9.11 -20.22 7.24
N THR A 378 8.19 -19.36 6.78
CA THR A 378 7.95 -19.11 5.35
C THR A 378 8.41 -17.72 4.92
N ASN A 379 8.65 -16.84 5.88
CA ASN A 379 9.06 -15.46 5.66
C ASN A 379 10.47 -15.27 5.06
N LEU A 380 11.48 -16.01 5.53
CA LEU A 380 12.87 -15.83 5.07
C LEU A 380 13.05 -16.11 3.56
N PRO A 381 12.47 -17.17 2.98
CA PRO A 381 12.51 -17.36 1.52
C PRO A 381 11.93 -16.17 0.75
N VAL A 382 10.78 -15.65 1.18
CA VAL A 382 10.16 -14.47 0.54
C VAL A 382 11.07 -13.25 0.67
N LEU A 383 11.61 -12.98 1.86
CA LEU A 383 12.52 -11.87 2.10
C LEU A 383 13.85 -12.00 1.34
N SER A 384 14.38 -13.21 1.19
CA SER A 384 15.57 -13.47 0.38
C SER A 384 15.32 -13.15 -1.08
N SER A 385 14.15 -13.53 -1.60
CA SER A 385 13.75 -13.20 -2.97
C SER A 385 13.67 -11.69 -3.23
N SER A 386 13.42 -10.87 -2.20
CA SER A 386 13.48 -9.41 -2.30
C SER A 386 14.90 -8.90 -2.55
N LEU A 387 15.88 -9.39 -1.78
CA LEU A 387 17.29 -9.02 -1.93
C LEU A 387 17.89 -9.54 -3.24
N GLU A 388 17.57 -10.79 -3.60
CA GLU A 388 18.03 -11.40 -4.85
C GLU A 388 17.51 -10.64 -6.07
N LEU A 389 16.28 -10.10 -5.99
CA LEU A 389 15.74 -9.26 -7.07
C LEU A 389 16.59 -8.00 -7.27
N ILE A 390 16.87 -7.24 -6.21
CA ILE A 390 17.69 -6.02 -6.28
C ILE A 390 19.08 -6.36 -6.81
N MET A 391 19.70 -7.42 -6.27
CA MET A 391 21.01 -7.91 -6.69
C MET A 391 21.04 -8.28 -8.18
N ASN A 392 20.05 -9.05 -8.65
CA ASN A 392 19.97 -9.46 -10.05
C ASN A 392 19.74 -8.28 -10.99
N LYS A 393 18.92 -7.30 -10.59
CA LYS A 393 18.73 -6.05 -11.35
C LYS A 393 19.99 -5.20 -11.36
N TRP A 394 20.72 -5.15 -10.25
CA TRP A 394 22.02 -4.48 -10.16
C TRP A 394 23.04 -5.08 -11.14
N PHE A 395 23.22 -6.40 -11.15
CA PHE A 395 24.13 -7.09 -12.07
C PHE A 395 23.78 -6.93 -13.55
N LYS A 396 22.52 -6.61 -13.87
CA LYS A 396 22.08 -6.30 -15.24
C LYS A 396 22.18 -4.82 -15.59
N SER A 397 22.53 -3.97 -14.63
CA SER A 397 22.65 -2.53 -14.82
C SER A 397 24.08 -2.13 -15.17
N GLU A 398 24.20 -0.98 -15.81
CA GLU A 398 25.48 -0.29 -16.08
C GLU A 398 26.32 0.02 -14.83
N ASN A 399 25.73 -0.07 -13.63
CA ASN A 399 26.45 0.15 -12.38
C ASN A 399 27.30 -1.06 -11.94
N SER A 400 27.03 -2.25 -12.49
CA SER A 400 27.75 -3.45 -12.06
C SER A 400 29.12 -3.56 -12.71
N LYS A 401 30.11 -3.95 -11.90
CA LYS A 401 31.48 -4.17 -12.37
C LYS A 401 31.70 -5.61 -12.81
N SER A 402 31.03 -6.57 -12.17
CA SER A 402 31.19 -8.00 -12.45
C SER A 402 30.08 -8.59 -13.31
N ASN A 403 28.90 -7.95 -13.38
CA ASN A 403 27.69 -8.49 -13.99
C ASN A 403 27.31 -9.90 -13.45
N GLY A 404 27.81 -10.27 -12.26
CA GLY A 404 27.59 -11.59 -11.66
C GLY A 404 28.50 -12.71 -12.19
N PHE A 405 29.58 -12.37 -12.91
CA PHE A 405 30.55 -13.31 -13.48
C PHE A 405 31.94 -13.17 -12.85
N TRP A 406 32.73 -14.25 -12.86
CA TRP A 406 34.12 -14.22 -12.39
C TRP A 406 35.05 -13.46 -13.34
N ILE A 407 34.80 -13.61 -14.63
CA ILE A 407 35.49 -13.00 -15.75
C ILE A 407 34.42 -12.35 -16.64
N PRO A 408 34.66 -11.21 -17.31
CA PRO A 408 33.72 -10.71 -18.31
C PRO A 408 33.26 -11.83 -19.25
N ASN A 409 31.94 -11.93 -19.49
CA ASN A 409 31.38 -13.10 -20.17
C ASN A 409 31.89 -13.24 -21.61
N GLU A 410 32.09 -12.11 -22.30
CA GLU A 410 32.67 -12.07 -23.65
C GLU A 410 34.09 -12.67 -23.66
N ASP A 411 34.95 -12.24 -22.73
CA ASP A 411 36.32 -12.78 -22.59
C ASP A 411 36.30 -14.30 -22.31
N PHE A 412 35.37 -14.75 -21.45
CA PHE A 412 35.25 -16.17 -21.13
C PHE A 412 34.80 -17.00 -22.34
N GLU A 413 33.79 -16.53 -23.07
CA GLU A 413 33.29 -17.20 -24.27
C GLU A 413 34.39 -17.32 -25.33
N ASP A 414 35.18 -16.27 -25.54
CA ASP A 414 36.33 -16.28 -26.45
C ASP A 414 37.43 -17.26 -25.99
N MET A 415 37.72 -17.31 -24.68
CA MET A 415 38.72 -18.24 -24.13
C MET A 415 38.36 -19.71 -24.33
N ILE A 416 37.08 -20.08 -24.20
CA ILE A 416 36.66 -21.49 -24.27
C ILE A 416 36.26 -21.94 -25.68
N LYS A 417 36.06 -21.02 -26.62
CA LYS A 417 35.47 -21.26 -27.94
C LYS A 417 36.04 -22.48 -28.68
N GLU A 418 37.37 -22.56 -28.80
CA GLU A 418 38.03 -23.67 -29.51
C GLU A 418 37.85 -25.00 -28.78
N SER A 419 38.05 -25.00 -27.45
CA SER A 419 37.91 -26.19 -26.61
C SER A 419 36.47 -26.69 -26.58
N LEU A 420 35.49 -25.77 -26.57
CA LEU A 420 34.07 -26.08 -26.61
C LEU A 420 33.70 -26.75 -27.94
N SER A 421 34.19 -26.24 -29.07
CA SER A 421 33.97 -26.87 -30.38
C SER A 421 34.51 -28.30 -30.44
N VAL A 422 35.67 -28.56 -29.83
CA VAL A 422 36.22 -29.92 -29.73
C VAL A 422 35.35 -30.80 -28.83
N ALA A 423 34.88 -30.28 -27.70
CA ALA A 423 34.00 -31.01 -26.78
C ALA A 423 32.65 -31.35 -27.43
N GLU A 424 32.04 -30.41 -28.16
CA GLU A 424 30.79 -30.61 -28.89
C GLU A 424 30.90 -31.75 -29.89
N LYS A 425 31.97 -31.80 -30.69
CA LYS A 425 32.21 -32.90 -31.64
C LYS A 425 32.30 -34.26 -30.95
N LYS A 426 33.02 -34.33 -29.83
CA LYS A 426 33.12 -35.58 -29.04
C LYS A 426 31.79 -36.01 -28.44
N ILE A 427 30.94 -35.05 -28.03
CA ILE A 427 29.60 -35.33 -27.53
C ILE A 427 28.72 -35.83 -28.67
N ASP A 428 28.77 -35.21 -29.85
CA ASP A 428 28.04 -35.65 -31.05
C ASP A 428 28.44 -37.08 -31.43
N GLU A 429 29.75 -37.39 -31.47
CA GLU A 429 30.27 -38.73 -31.73
C GLU A 429 29.75 -39.75 -30.71
N TYR A 430 29.74 -39.40 -29.41
CA TYR A 430 29.18 -40.28 -28.37
C TYR A 430 27.68 -40.51 -28.56
N ILE A 431 26.90 -39.47 -28.83
CA ILE A 431 25.45 -39.54 -29.06
C ILE A 431 25.16 -40.45 -30.26
N GLU A 432 25.84 -40.24 -31.38
CA GLU A 432 25.67 -41.07 -32.58
C GLU A 432 25.98 -42.54 -32.31
N ASN A 433 27.11 -42.82 -31.64
CA ASN A 433 27.51 -44.19 -31.32
C ASN A 433 26.53 -44.87 -30.37
N LYS A 434 26.00 -44.13 -29.40
CA LYS A 434 25.01 -44.62 -28.44
C LYS A 434 23.68 -44.95 -29.14
N ILE A 435 23.21 -44.08 -30.04
CA ILE A 435 21.99 -44.30 -30.82
C ILE A 435 22.17 -45.51 -31.75
N LYS A 436 23.29 -45.60 -32.48
CA LYS A 436 23.60 -46.76 -33.34
C LYS A 436 23.59 -48.08 -32.55
N SER A 437 24.06 -48.07 -31.29
CA SER A 437 24.08 -49.25 -30.42
C SER A 437 22.70 -49.73 -29.94
N LEU A 438 21.63 -48.93 -30.11
CA LEU A 438 20.26 -49.32 -29.73
C LEU A 438 19.57 -50.22 -30.77
N GLY A 439 20.17 -50.40 -31.95
CA GLY A 439 19.58 -51.12 -33.08
C GLY A 439 18.65 -50.24 -33.93
N PRO A 440 18.52 -50.54 -35.25
CA PRO A 440 17.75 -49.71 -36.18
C PRO A 440 16.26 -49.63 -35.82
N GLU A 441 15.68 -50.68 -35.23
CA GLU A 441 14.30 -50.70 -34.73
C GLU A 441 14.00 -49.71 -33.58
N ASN A 442 15.02 -49.20 -32.88
CA ASN A 442 14.85 -48.28 -31.73
C ASN A 442 15.37 -46.86 -32.01
N SER A 443 15.73 -46.55 -33.25
CA SER A 443 16.31 -45.27 -33.65
C SER A 443 15.37 -44.07 -33.43
N ASP A 444 14.05 -44.28 -33.56
CA ASP A 444 13.00 -43.28 -33.29
C ASP A 444 12.37 -43.43 -31.89
N SER A 445 12.99 -44.23 -31.00
CA SER A 445 12.45 -44.46 -29.66
C SER A 445 12.61 -43.23 -28.76
N LEU A 446 11.77 -43.15 -27.72
CA LEU A 446 11.89 -42.13 -26.65
C LEU A 446 13.30 -42.09 -26.04
N LYS A 447 13.97 -43.24 -25.93
CA LYS A 447 15.36 -43.33 -25.44
C LYS A 447 16.37 -42.69 -26.39
N ALA A 448 16.17 -42.84 -27.70
CA ALA A 448 17.04 -42.20 -28.69
C ALA A 448 16.86 -40.67 -28.67
N GLN A 449 15.64 -40.18 -28.48
CA GLN A 449 15.34 -38.76 -28.29
C GLN A 449 16.00 -38.20 -27.01
N GLU A 450 15.86 -38.88 -25.87
CA GLU A 450 16.52 -38.48 -24.61
C GLU A 450 18.05 -38.41 -24.74
N ILE A 451 18.66 -39.34 -25.49
CA ILE A 451 20.10 -39.35 -25.77
C ILE A 451 20.49 -38.17 -26.68
N GLY A 452 19.69 -37.86 -27.70
CA GLY A 452 19.91 -36.71 -28.58
C GLY A 452 19.88 -35.38 -27.83
N GLU A 453 19.03 -35.26 -26.82
CA GLU A 453 18.91 -34.06 -25.99
C GLU A 453 20.06 -33.88 -24.97
N LEU A 454 20.98 -34.84 -24.81
CA LEU A 454 22.09 -34.76 -23.83
C LEU A 454 23.10 -33.65 -24.13
N LYS A 455 23.25 -33.25 -25.40
CA LYS A 455 24.22 -32.22 -25.79
C LYS A 455 23.93 -30.88 -25.10
N LYS A 456 22.66 -30.45 -25.16
CA LYS A 456 22.21 -29.15 -24.68
C LYS A 456 22.52 -28.90 -23.20
N PRO A 457 22.17 -29.77 -22.23
CA PRO A 457 22.49 -29.53 -20.81
C PRO A 457 23.99 -29.55 -20.52
N ILE A 458 24.78 -30.37 -21.23
CA ILE A 458 26.25 -30.43 -21.03
C ILE A 458 26.91 -29.15 -21.54
N VAL A 459 26.62 -28.76 -22.78
CA VAL A 459 27.15 -27.53 -23.39
C VAL A 459 26.73 -26.31 -22.57
N ASN A 460 25.45 -26.23 -22.18
CA ASN A 460 24.97 -25.17 -21.31
C ASN A 460 25.73 -25.13 -19.98
N SER A 461 26.01 -26.28 -19.35
CA SER A 461 26.77 -26.30 -18.09
C SER A 461 28.19 -25.75 -18.24
N ILE A 462 28.84 -26.00 -19.37
CA ILE A 462 30.17 -25.45 -19.68
C ILE A 462 30.08 -23.94 -19.89
N CYS A 463 29.18 -23.47 -20.76
CA CYS A 463 29.02 -22.05 -21.07
C CYS A 463 28.63 -21.22 -19.83
N HIS A 464 27.84 -21.78 -18.92
CA HIS A 464 27.39 -21.08 -17.71
C HIS A 464 28.35 -21.26 -16.51
N SER A 465 29.48 -21.96 -16.67
CA SER A 465 30.42 -22.23 -15.57
C SER A 465 31.14 -20.98 -15.04
N ASN A 466 31.17 -19.90 -15.82
CA ASN A 466 31.70 -18.58 -15.41
C ASN A 466 30.76 -17.81 -14.47
N GLY A 467 29.48 -18.20 -14.37
CA GLY A 467 28.52 -17.57 -13.48
C GLY A 467 28.89 -17.78 -12.01
N MET A 468 28.86 -16.71 -11.22
CA MET A 468 29.02 -16.83 -9.78
C MET A 468 27.82 -17.56 -9.16
N SER A 469 28.07 -18.42 -8.17
CA SER A 469 26.97 -18.96 -7.36
C SER A 469 26.29 -17.86 -6.57
N ILE A 470 25.01 -18.04 -6.17
CA ILE A 470 24.24 -17.03 -5.44
C ILE A 470 25.01 -16.49 -4.22
N SER A 471 25.63 -17.36 -3.42
CA SER A 471 26.42 -16.93 -2.26
C SER A 471 27.61 -16.04 -2.62
N LYS A 472 28.25 -16.27 -3.78
CA LYS A 472 29.35 -15.44 -4.28
C LYS A 472 28.84 -14.14 -4.91
N GLN A 473 27.69 -14.20 -5.58
CA GLN A 473 26.98 -13.02 -6.08
C GLN A 473 26.65 -12.04 -4.94
N TYR A 474 26.18 -12.51 -3.78
CA TYR A 474 25.96 -11.63 -2.62
C TYR A 474 27.22 -10.87 -2.20
N LEU A 475 28.37 -11.56 -2.11
CA LEU A 475 29.64 -10.94 -1.74
C LEU A 475 30.11 -9.91 -2.79
N ALA A 476 30.00 -10.25 -4.07
CA ALA A 476 30.33 -9.35 -5.17
C ALA A 476 29.41 -8.11 -5.15
N PHE A 477 28.11 -8.32 -4.99
CA PHE A 477 27.10 -7.27 -4.91
C PHE A 477 27.35 -6.34 -3.72
N PHE A 478 27.54 -6.87 -2.51
CA PHE A 478 27.85 -6.07 -1.32
C PHE A 478 29.11 -5.23 -1.51
N LYS A 479 30.15 -5.80 -2.11
CA LYS A 479 31.37 -5.07 -2.46
C LYS A 479 31.08 -3.93 -3.46
N GLU A 480 30.27 -4.19 -4.50
CA GLU A 480 29.95 -3.19 -5.52
C GLU A 480 29.12 -2.01 -4.98
N ILE A 481 28.18 -2.27 -4.06
CA ILE A 481 27.37 -1.22 -3.40
C ILE A 481 28.06 -0.58 -2.19
N GLY A 482 29.29 -1.01 -1.85
CA GLY A 482 30.04 -0.50 -0.71
C GLY A 482 29.43 -0.86 0.66
N LEU A 483 28.82 -2.05 0.77
CA LEU A 483 28.25 -2.58 2.02
C LEU A 483 29.23 -3.57 2.65
N GLU A 484 29.71 -3.28 3.86
CA GLU A 484 30.50 -4.25 4.63
C GLU A 484 29.60 -5.34 5.23
N SER A 485 29.92 -6.60 4.98
CA SER A 485 29.22 -7.76 5.56
C SER A 485 30.08 -8.45 6.61
N GLY A 486 29.46 -8.89 7.71
CA GLY A 486 30.08 -9.68 8.75
C GLY A 486 29.46 -11.06 8.93
N THR A 487 29.76 -11.68 10.07
CA THR A 487 29.32 -13.05 10.40
C THR A 487 27.81 -13.17 10.61
N VAL A 488 27.13 -12.07 10.95
CA VAL A 488 25.68 -12.05 11.17
C VAL A 488 24.94 -12.10 9.84
N GLU A 489 25.38 -11.32 8.86
CA GLU A 489 24.86 -11.32 7.49
C GLU A 489 25.05 -12.69 6.85
N ASP A 490 26.24 -13.28 6.95
CA ASP A 490 26.53 -14.61 6.42
C ASP A 490 25.61 -15.69 6.99
N LYS A 491 25.34 -15.63 8.31
CA LYS A 491 24.43 -16.56 8.98
C LYS A 491 22.99 -16.34 8.53
N ALA A 492 22.55 -15.09 8.39
CA ALA A 492 21.22 -14.76 7.92
C ALA A 492 20.99 -15.26 6.48
N ILE A 493 21.95 -15.04 5.58
CA ILE A 493 21.88 -15.50 4.18
C ILE A 493 21.79 -17.02 4.10
N LYS A 494 22.58 -17.74 4.91
CA LYS A 494 22.54 -19.22 4.94
C LYS A 494 21.24 -19.78 5.53
N ALA A 495 20.62 -19.07 6.47
CA ALA A 495 19.42 -19.54 7.17
C ALA A 495 18.21 -19.78 6.24
N ARG A 496 18.14 -19.11 5.08
CA ARG A 496 17.06 -19.31 4.10
C ARG A 496 16.92 -20.76 3.63
N HIS A 497 18.05 -21.46 3.47
CA HIS A 497 18.05 -22.83 2.95
C HIS A 497 17.50 -23.82 3.98
N ALA A 498 17.78 -23.58 5.27
CA ALA A 498 17.31 -24.45 6.35
C ALA A 498 15.77 -24.49 6.43
N MET A 499 15.11 -23.38 6.09
CA MET A 499 13.64 -23.27 6.09
C MET A 499 12.98 -23.94 4.89
N ALA A 500 13.60 -23.85 3.70
CA ALA A 500 13.05 -24.44 2.48
C ALA A 500 13.06 -25.98 2.50
N HIS A 501 13.87 -26.61 3.36
CA HIS A 501 14.08 -28.06 3.38
C HIS A 501 13.34 -28.80 4.52
N GLY A 502 12.32 -28.19 5.14
CA GLY A 502 11.34 -28.91 5.98
C GLY A 502 11.88 -29.53 7.28
N ASN A 503 12.95 -28.98 7.84
CA ASN A 503 13.57 -29.51 9.06
C ASN A 503 12.62 -29.41 10.28
N LYS A 504 12.75 -30.36 11.22
CA LYS A 504 11.97 -30.37 12.47
C LYS A 504 12.28 -29.10 13.28
N MET A 505 11.23 -28.37 13.67
CA MET A 505 11.34 -27.11 14.41
C MET A 505 11.17 -27.38 15.91
N ASP A 506 12.21 -27.15 16.70
CA ASP A 506 12.13 -27.09 18.16
C ASP A 506 12.18 -25.63 18.66
N VAL A 507 12.05 -25.44 19.98
CA VAL A 507 12.03 -24.09 20.59
C VAL A 507 13.33 -23.32 20.31
N LYS A 508 14.48 -23.99 20.34
CA LYS A 508 15.79 -23.33 20.13
C LYS A 508 15.96 -22.93 18.67
N GLU A 509 15.54 -23.77 17.73
CA GLU A 509 15.53 -23.43 16.32
C GLU A 509 14.54 -22.30 16.02
N PHE A 510 13.38 -22.26 16.70
CA PHE A 510 12.44 -21.15 16.57
C PHE A 510 13.05 -19.80 17.01
N GLU A 511 13.69 -19.74 18.18
CA GLU A 511 14.36 -18.52 18.67
C GLU A 511 15.47 -18.07 17.70
N LYS A 512 16.26 -19.02 17.22
CA LYS A 512 17.33 -18.78 16.24
C LYS A 512 16.78 -18.27 14.91
N MET A 513 15.65 -18.81 14.43
CA MET A 513 14.95 -18.33 13.24
C MET A 513 14.45 -16.88 13.42
N GLN A 514 13.97 -16.53 14.61
CA GLN A 514 13.54 -15.16 14.90
C GLN A 514 14.72 -14.19 14.83
N VAL A 515 15.88 -14.56 15.40
CA VAL A 515 17.11 -13.77 15.32
C VAL A 515 17.57 -13.59 13.87
N TYR A 516 17.60 -14.67 13.09
CA TYR A 516 17.98 -14.60 11.68
C TYR A 516 17.00 -13.79 10.84
N THR A 517 15.70 -13.88 11.13
CA THR A 517 14.69 -13.02 10.49
C THR A 517 14.98 -11.55 10.73
N ARG A 518 15.22 -11.14 11.98
CA ARG A 518 15.53 -9.75 12.31
C ARG A 518 16.84 -9.27 11.67
N ALA A 519 17.86 -10.13 11.68
CA ALA A 519 19.13 -9.85 11.01
C ALA A 519 18.93 -9.66 9.50
N TYR A 520 18.14 -10.53 8.86
CA TYR A 520 17.87 -10.45 7.43
C TYR A 520 17.02 -9.22 7.08
N GLN A 521 16.00 -8.88 7.89
CA GLN A 521 15.22 -7.65 7.70
C GLN A 521 16.10 -6.41 7.79
N THR A 522 17.03 -6.38 8.75
CA THR A 522 18.00 -5.28 8.89
C THR A 522 18.97 -5.25 7.70
N LEU A 523 19.40 -6.42 7.21
CA LEU A 523 20.21 -6.52 6.00
C LEU A 523 19.46 -5.98 4.77
N PHE A 524 18.16 -6.29 4.63
CA PHE A 524 17.31 -5.71 3.60
C PHE A 524 17.27 -4.19 3.70
N HIS A 525 17.05 -3.63 4.90
CA HIS A 525 17.08 -2.18 5.11
C HIS A 525 18.40 -1.56 4.69
N ARG A 526 19.53 -2.16 5.09
CA ARG A 526 20.87 -1.67 4.72
C ARG A 526 21.10 -1.71 3.22
N VAL A 527 20.80 -2.83 2.56
CA VAL A 527 20.94 -2.95 1.10
C VAL A 527 20.08 -1.91 0.40
N PHE A 528 18.79 -1.81 0.77
CA PHE A 528 17.85 -0.87 0.17
C PHE A 528 18.34 0.58 0.31
N LEU A 529 18.84 0.96 1.49
CA LEU A 529 19.43 2.28 1.72
C LEU A 529 20.72 2.50 0.92
N LYS A 530 21.63 1.50 0.87
CA LYS A 530 22.89 1.60 0.13
C LYS A 530 22.69 1.72 -1.37
N VAL A 531 21.73 0.98 -1.95
CA VAL A 531 21.45 1.13 -3.40
C VAL A 531 20.84 2.49 -3.71
N LEU A 532 20.16 3.14 -2.76
CA LEU A 532 19.72 4.53 -2.89
C LEU A 532 20.87 5.53 -2.70
N GLY A 533 22.02 5.12 -2.15
CA GLY A 533 23.15 6.02 -1.87
C GLY A 533 22.99 6.79 -0.55
N TYR A 534 22.31 6.19 0.43
CA TYR A 534 22.22 6.71 1.79
C TYR A 534 23.47 6.29 2.58
N GLU A 535 24.05 7.23 3.32
CA GLU A 535 25.30 7.04 4.11
C GLU A 535 25.10 7.29 5.62
N GLY A 536 23.86 7.54 6.04
CA GLY A 536 23.54 7.92 7.41
C GLY A 536 23.38 6.73 8.38
N ARG A 537 22.67 6.98 9.47
CA ARG A 537 22.40 5.97 10.51
C ARG A 537 21.10 5.20 10.25
N HIS A 538 21.07 3.94 10.66
CA HIS A 538 19.90 3.07 10.65
C HIS A 538 19.82 2.29 11.96
N ILE A 539 18.66 1.70 12.25
CA ILE A 539 18.43 0.84 13.42
C ILE A 539 18.88 -0.59 13.10
N ASP A 540 19.84 -1.11 13.89
CA ASP A 540 20.27 -2.50 13.80
C ASP A 540 19.42 -3.40 14.71
N ARG A 541 18.47 -4.15 14.11
CA ARG A 541 17.56 -5.05 14.85
C ARG A 541 18.14 -6.44 15.09
N SER A 542 19.35 -6.72 14.60
CA SER A 542 20.07 -7.95 14.91
C SER A 542 20.67 -7.93 16.31
N VAL A 543 20.60 -6.80 17.02
CA VAL A 543 21.23 -6.57 18.33
C VAL A 543 20.18 -6.12 19.35
N ILE A 544 20.30 -6.64 20.58
CA ILE A 544 19.42 -6.25 21.70
C ILE A 544 19.51 -4.73 21.93
N GLY A 545 18.36 -4.09 22.15
CA GLY A 545 18.25 -2.65 22.35
C GLY A 545 18.14 -1.83 21.06
N PHE A 546 18.26 -2.48 19.89
CA PHE A 546 18.07 -1.86 18.56
C PHE A 546 18.88 -0.56 18.37
N PRO A 547 20.23 -0.63 18.53
CA PRO A 547 21.08 0.55 18.46
C PRO A 547 21.07 1.19 17.06
N GLU A 548 21.21 2.51 17.00
CA GLU A 548 21.51 3.19 15.74
C GLU A 548 22.99 2.99 15.37
N LYS A 549 23.24 2.63 14.11
CA LYS A 549 24.59 2.47 13.55
C LYS A 549 24.65 3.08 12.16
N ASN A 550 25.85 3.51 11.76
CA ASN A 550 26.08 3.90 10.36
C ASN A 550 25.81 2.68 9.44
N VAL A 551 25.12 2.91 8.32
CA VAL A 551 24.72 1.87 7.35
C VAL A 551 25.90 1.06 6.80
N ASN A 552 27.10 1.66 6.76
CA ASN A 552 28.33 1.02 6.28
C ASN A 552 28.91 0.00 7.25
N LEU A 553 28.53 0.04 8.53
CA LEU A 553 29.04 -0.89 9.52
C LEU A 553 28.30 -2.24 9.46
N PRO A 554 29.00 -3.38 9.64
CA PRO A 554 28.37 -4.68 9.64
C PRO A 554 27.42 -4.86 10.85
N LEU A 555 26.45 -5.76 10.70
CA LEU A 555 25.49 -6.12 11.74
C LEU A 555 26.17 -6.74 12.96
N GLY A 556 25.51 -6.69 14.11
CA GLY A 556 25.95 -7.40 15.32
C GLY A 556 27.05 -6.73 16.13
N LYS A 557 27.96 -5.94 15.51
CA LYS A 557 29.06 -5.27 16.23
C LYS A 557 28.56 -4.02 16.98
N ILE A 558 28.46 -4.05 18.30
CA ILE A 558 28.34 -2.81 19.10
C ILE A 558 29.77 -2.28 19.29
N ASN A 559 30.12 -1.14 18.69
CA ASN A 559 31.33 -0.44 19.11
C ASN A 559 31.15 -0.04 20.58
N LYS A 560 32.10 -0.46 21.45
CA LYS A 560 32.14 -0.12 22.88
C LYS A 560 32.14 1.40 23.18
N LEU A 561 32.23 2.25 22.15
CA LEU A 561 32.25 3.71 22.26
C LEU A 561 30.86 4.36 22.49
N ASN A 562 29.76 3.61 22.42
CA ASN A 562 28.42 4.16 22.73
C ASN A 562 27.86 3.76 24.10
N VAL A 563 28.70 3.18 24.97
CA VAL A 563 28.33 2.84 26.36
C VAL A 563 28.95 3.85 27.32
N GLU A 564 28.56 5.11 27.19
CA GLU A 564 28.64 6.06 28.29
C GLU A 564 27.22 6.52 28.67
N THR A 565 26.62 5.73 29.57
CA THR A 565 25.74 6.17 30.68
C THR A 565 24.27 6.53 30.31
N PRO A 566 23.25 6.13 31.10
CA PRO A 566 23.30 5.87 32.54
C PRO A 566 22.90 4.46 33.00
N ALA A 567 23.91 3.70 33.43
CA ALA A 567 23.81 2.85 34.60
C ALA A 567 23.79 3.75 35.85
N LEU A 568 22.64 4.39 36.11
CA LEU A 568 22.39 5.16 37.33
C LEU A 568 20.90 5.09 37.72
N ILE A 569 20.29 3.91 37.59
CA ILE A 569 19.01 3.58 38.26
C ILE A 569 19.11 2.13 38.77
N SER A 570 20.07 1.86 39.64
CA SER A 570 20.04 0.70 40.54
C SER A 570 20.98 0.96 41.72
N LYS A 571 20.68 2.01 42.50
CA LYS A 571 21.12 2.23 43.88
C LYS A 571 20.59 3.57 44.37
N LYS A 572 19.29 3.62 44.64
CA LYS A 572 18.68 4.23 45.83
C LYS A 572 17.21 3.88 45.88
#